data_AF-A0A1A8SLS2-F1
#
_entry.id   AF-A0A1A8SLS2-F1
#
_cell.length_a   1.000
_cell.length_b   1.000
_cell.length_c   1.000
_cell.angle_alpha   90.00
_cell.angle_beta   90.00
_cell.angle_gamma   90.00
#
_symmetry.space_group_name_H-M   'P 1'
#
loop_
_entity.id
_entity.type
_entity.pdbx_description
1 polymer ?
#
loop_
_entity_poly.entity_id
_entity_poly.type
_entity_poly.pdbx_seq_one_letter_code
_entity_poly.pdbx_strand_id
1 'polypeptide(L)'
;EEEEEEDVVEGGGLQLQREVEVPNGELALLLAQSDILHTGGASLKAEGFRLLLENRAEHQDNREFLWRLARAYADMYESTEDEQVKSRYAQKGREEAEEALQKNGLNADCHKWFAVLTALALEHGSMHSKLKSSHLLKEHLDQALALRDDDPMCYYLLGRWCYEVSSWDWLERKAAAALYRSPPTCTLHDALENFLKAEALSPGFSRTVRLYVAKCHKQLGNTSEASSWTRLALEVPTSGHPGDEARKLEAELRLLTDRRV
;
A
#
# COMPACT_ATOMS: atom_id res chain seq x y z
N GLU A 1 -10.17 2.54 77.19
CA GLU A 1 -8.82 2.13 76.79
C GLU A 1 -8.94 0.64 76.52
N GLU A 2 -9.26 0.27 75.29
CA GLU A 2 -8.33 -0.21 74.22
C GLU A 2 -8.85 -1.62 73.90
N GLU A 3 -9.08 -2.16 72.70
CA GLU A 3 -8.83 -1.86 71.28
C GLU A 3 -9.90 -2.66 70.49
N GLU A 4 -10.47 -2.12 69.42
CA GLU A 4 -11.13 -2.93 68.38
C GLU A 4 -10.44 -2.59 67.05
N GLU A 5 -9.78 -3.59 66.47
CA GLU A 5 -9.18 -3.55 65.13
C GLU A 5 -10.29 -3.58 64.07
N GLU A 6 -10.37 -2.53 63.24
CA GLU A 6 -11.07 -2.58 61.95
C GLU A 6 -10.06 -2.42 60.81
N ASP A 7 -9.82 -3.53 60.10
CA ASP A 7 -9.10 -3.57 58.82
C ASP A 7 -9.92 -2.86 57.74
N VAL A 8 -9.43 -1.70 57.28
CA VAL A 8 -9.99 -0.98 56.13
C VAL A 8 -9.35 -1.52 54.85
N VAL A 9 -10.17 -2.19 54.04
CA VAL A 9 -9.85 -2.69 52.70
C VAL A 9 -9.55 -1.52 51.75
N GLU A 10 -8.31 -1.45 51.25
CA GLU A 10 -7.91 -0.55 50.16
C GLU A 10 -8.62 -0.93 48.85
N GLY A 11 -9.62 -0.13 48.47
CA GLY A 11 -10.22 -0.15 47.13
C GLY A 11 -9.33 0.57 46.13
N GLY A 12 -8.47 -0.16 45.44
CA GLY A 12 -7.69 0.32 44.29
C GLY A 12 -8.60 0.64 43.10
N GLY A 13 -9.00 1.90 42.98
CA GLY A 13 -9.66 2.44 41.78
C GLY A 13 -8.63 2.71 40.68
N LEU A 14 -8.55 1.81 39.69
CA LEU A 14 -7.87 2.05 38.42
C LEU A 14 -8.60 3.18 37.66
N GLN A 15 -8.11 4.42 37.83
CA GLN A 15 -8.47 5.53 36.96
C GLN A 15 -7.75 5.35 35.61
N LEU A 16 -8.44 4.71 34.67
CA LEU A 16 -8.16 4.87 33.24
C LEU A 16 -8.47 6.33 32.86
N GLN A 17 -7.50 7.21 33.10
CA GLN A 17 -7.45 8.50 32.44
C GLN A 17 -7.23 8.24 30.96
N ARG A 18 -8.32 8.21 30.20
CA ARG A 18 -8.27 8.40 28.76
C ARG A 18 -7.91 9.87 28.56
N GLU A 19 -6.61 10.15 28.52
CA GLU A 19 -6.10 11.46 28.13
C GLU A 19 -6.69 11.77 26.75
N VAL A 20 -7.61 12.73 26.72
CA VAL A 20 -8.06 13.32 25.48
C VAL A 20 -6.90 14.20 25.04
N GLU A 21 -6.03 13.66 24.17
CA GLU A 21 -4.99 14.44 23.50
C GLU A 21 -5.67 15.65 22.86
N VAL A 22 -5.41 16.83 23.43
CA VAL A 22 -5.79 18.10 22.80
C VAL A 22 -4.99 18.17 21.50
N PRO A 23 -5.62 18.35 20.32
CA PRO A 23 -4.88 18.45 19.08
C PRO A 23 -3.88 19.60 19.18
N ASN A 24 -2.59 19.26 19.18
CA ASN A 24 -1.53 20.25 19.04
C ASN A 24 -1.73 20.90 17.66
N GLY A 25 -2.13 22.18 17.62
CA GLY A 25 -2.41 22.90 16.38
C GLY A 25 -1.19 22.93 15.45
N GLU A 26 0.01 22.93 16.00
CA GLU A 26 1.26 22.87 15.22
C GLU A 26 1.43 21.53 14.52
N LEU A 27 1.18 20.42 15.23
CA LEU A 27 1.18 19.08 14.63
C LEU A 27 0.11 18.98 13.54
N ALA A 28 -1.11 19.46 13.78
CA ALA A 28 -2.17 19.41 12.78
C ALA A 28 -1.78 20.15 11.49
N LEU A 29 -1.12 21.31 11.60
CA LEU A 29 -0.60 22.06 10.47
C LEU A 29 0.53 21.31 9.74
N LEU A 30 1.45 20.70 10.49
CA LEU A 30 2.53 19.89 9.93
C LEU A 30 1.98 18.70 9.12
N LEU A 31 1.01 17.97 9.69
CA LEU A 31 0.40 16.82 9.01
C LEU A 31 -0.36 17.26 7.76
N ALA A 32 -1.13 18.36 7.84
CA ALA A 32 -1.82 18.93 6.68
C ALA A 32 -0.84 19.39 5.59
N GLN A 33 0.27 20.02 5.96
CA GLN A 33 1.32 20.41 5.02
C GLN A 33 1.94 19.18 4.35
N SER A 34 2.26 18.12 5.11
CA SER A 34 2.74 16.85 4.56
C SER A 34 1.74 16.24 3.56
N ASP A 35 0.45 16.26 3.88
CA ASP A 35 -0.62 15.75 3.00
C ASP A 35 -0.70 16.54 1.69
N ILE A 36 -0.56 17.86 1.74
CA ILE A 36 -0.51 18.70 0.52
C ILE A 36 0.74 18.36 -0.30
N LEU A 37 1.92 18.29 0.33
CA LEU A 37 3.19 18.01 -0.34
C LEU A 37 3.20 16.64 -1.03
N HIS A 38 2.57 15.63 -0.44
CA HIS A 38 2.40 14.30 -1.02
C HIS A 38 1.64 14.31 -2.37
N THR A 39 0.65 15.19 -2.52
CA THR A 39 -0.10 15.33 -3.78
C THR A 39 0.69 16.00 -4.91
N GLY A 40 1.87 16.54 -4.60
CA GLY A 40 2.74 17.23 -5.55
C GLY A 40 3.64 16.30 -6.37
N GLY A 41 4.47 16.92 -7.21
CA GLY A 41 5.55 16.22 -7.93
C GLY A 41 6.73 15.85 -7.02
N ALA A 42 7.73 15.17 -7.59
CA ALA A 42 8.89 14.63 -6.85
C ALA A 42 9.59 15.64 -5.93
N SER A 43 9.72 16.91 -6.34
CA SER A 43 10.35 17.95 -5.51
C SER A 43 9.54 18.28 -4.25
N LEU A 44 8.21 18.34 -4.36
CA LEU A 44 7.31 18.61 -3.24
C LEU A 44 7.22 17.39 -2.31
N LYS A 45 7.15 16.19 -2.89
CA LYS A 45 7.24 14.93 -2.16
C LYS A 45 8.52 14.84 -1.32
N ALA A 46 9.67 15.20 -1.90
CA ALA A 46 10.95 15.26 -1.18
C ALA A 46 10.95 16.30 -0.05
N GLU A 47 10.26 17.44 -0.23
CA GLU A 47 10.06 18.42 0.84
C GLU A 47 9.20 17.87 1.97
N GLY A 48 8.11 17.16 1.65
CA GLY A 48 7.24 16.51 2.64
C GLY A 48 7.97 15.42 3.42
N PHE A 49 8.83 14.65 2.75
CA PHE A 49 9.68 13.66 3.39
C PHE A 49 10.66 14.29 4.39
N ARG A 50 11.36 15.36 3.99
CA ARG A 50 12.29 16.07 4.87
C ARG A 50 11.57 16.71 6.07
N LEU A 51 10.42 17.34 5.83
CA LEU A 51 9.57 17.90 6.89
C LEU A 51 9.23 16.84 7.95
N LEU A 52 8.78 15.66 7.53
CA LEU A 52 8.47 14.57 8.45
C LEU A 52 9.74 14.04 9.14
N LEU A 53 10.84 13.81 8.42
CA LEU A 53 12.07 13.32 9.04
C LEU A 53 12.63 14.25 10.13
N GLU A 54 12.63 15.56 9.88
CA GLU A 54 13.12 16.57 10.82
C GLU A 54 12.31 16.60 12.13
N ASN A 55 11.03 16.20 12.08
CA ASN A 55 10.12 16.21 13.22
C ASN A 55 9.88 14.80 13.81
N ARG A 56 10.57 13.75 13.31
CA ARG A 56 10.38 12.37 13.76
C ARG A 56 10.60 12.21 15.27
N ALA A 57 11.63 12.85 15.82
CA ALA A 57 11.98 12.70 17.23
C ALA A 57 10.89 13.24 18.18
N GLU A 58 10.21 14.31 17.79
CA GLU A 58 9.15 14.94 18.59
C GLU A 58 7.81 14.20 18.48
N HIS A 59 7.59 13.47 17.38
CA HIS A 59 6.30 12.85 17.07
C HIS A 59 6.38 11.33 16.89
N GLN A 60 7.41 10.69 17.43
CA GLN A 60 7.66 9.24 17.30
C GLN A 60 6.53 8.35 17.84
N ASP A 61 5.71 8.86 18.77
CA ASP A 61 4.58 8.12 19.35
C ASP A 61 3.23 8.53 18.74
N ASN A 62 3.22 9.55 17.86
CA ASN A 62 1.98 10.06 17.29
C ASN A 62 1.51 9.19 16.12
N ARG A 63 0.32 8.60 16.29
CA ARG A 63 -0.26 7.63 15.36
C ARG A 63 -0.51 8.22 13.97
N GLU A 64 -0.90 9.50 13.89
CA GLU A 64 -1.20 10.18 12.63
C GLU A 64 0.07 10.62 11.88
N PHE A 65 1.15 10.84 12.63
CA PHE A 65 2.46 11.16 12.07
C PHE A 65 3.13 9.93 11.45
N LEU A 66 3.14 8.80 12.16
CA LEU A 66 3.93 7.63 11.77
C LEU A 66 3.57 7.05 10.40
N TRP A 67 2.28 6.89 10.09
CA TRP A 67 1.88 6.37 8.77
C TRP A 67 2.19 7.36 7.65
N ARG A 68 2.18 8.68 7.93
CA ARG A 68 2.58 9.71 6.96
C ARG A 68 4.08 9.69 6.70
N LEU A 69 4.89 9.40 7.72
CA LEU A 69 6.32 9.15 7.54
C LEU A 69 6.56 7.93 6.66
N ALA A 70 5.88 6.82 6.94
CA ALA A 70 5.94 5.62 6.10
C ALA A 70 5.53 5.91 4.63
N ARG A 71 4.44 6.65 4.42
CA ARG A 71 4.04 7.14 3.08
C ARG A 71 5.16 7.91 2.38
N ALA A 72 5.79 8.83 3.09
CA ALA A 72 6.83 9.68 2.50
C ALA A 72 8.07 8.86 2.06
N TYR A 73 8.35 7.72 2.69
CA TYR A 73 9.35 6.77 2.18
C TYR A 73 8.95 6.16 0.83
N ALA A 74 7.66 5.83 0.63
CA ALA A 74 7.16 5.36 -0.67
C ALA A 74 7.27 6.46 -1.74
N ASP A 75 7.00 7.72 -1.38
CA ASP A 75 7.22 8.86 -2.27
C ASP A 75 8.69 9.00 -2.71
N MET A 76 9.63 8.78 -1.78
CA MET A 76 11.06 8.80 -2.10
C MET A 76 11.49 7.61 -2.96
N TYR A 77 10.89 6.44 -2.76
CA TYR A 77 11.09 5.27 -3.63
C TYR A 77 10.70 5.59 -5.08
N GLU A 78 9.55 6.21 -5.29
CA GLU A 78 9.05 6.57 -6.63
C GLU A 78 9.91 7.66 -7.30
N SER A 79 10.60 8.48 -6.51
CA SER A 79 11.35 9.65 -6.99
C SER A 79 12.80 9.35 -7.38
N THR A 80 13.28 8.11 -7.20
CA THR A 80 14.66 7.71 -7.50
C THR A 80 14.70 6.58 -8.52
N GLU A 81 15.70 6.59 -9.41
CA GLU A 81 15.96 5.50 -10.36
C GLU A 81 17.05 4.53 -9.88
N ASP A 82 17.82 4.91 -8.85
CA ASP A 82 18.85 4.05 -8.28
C ASP A 82 18.21 2.91 -7.47
N GLU A 83 18.38 1.68 -7.96
CA GLU A 83 17.80 0.45 -7.39
C GLU A 83 18.28 0.15 -5.96
N GLN A 84 19.52 0.52 -5.61
CA GLN A 84 20.01 0.35 -4.23
C GLN A 84 19.36 1.36 -3.29
N VAL A 85 19.16 2.60 -3.77
CA VAL A 85 18.47 3.65 -3.02
C VAL A 85 16.98 3.32 -2.86
N LYS A 86 16.32 2.83 -3.92
CA LYS A 86 14.94 2.31 -3.87
C LYS A 86 14.79 1.25 -2.80
N SER A 87 15.62 0.20 -2.85
CA SER A 87 15.59 -0.89 -1.88
C SER A 87 15.71 -0.38 -0.43
N ARG A 88 16.59 0.60 -0.18
CA ARG A 88 16.74 1.22 1.14
C ARG A 88 15.50 2.00 1.59
N TYR A 89 14.87 2.77 0.69
CA TYR A 89 13.64 3.49 1.02
C TYR A 89 12.47 2.55 1.28
N ALA A 90 12.30 1.51 0.46
CA ALA A 90 11.27 0.50 0.66
C ALA A 90 11.45 -0.23 2.00
N GLN A 91 12.68 -0.62 2.34
CA GLN A 91 12.96 -1.30 3.61
C GLN A 91 12.70 -0.39 4.81
N LYS A 92 13.27 0.83 4.83
CA LYS A 92 13.09 1.78 5.94
C LYS A 92 11.63 2.19 6.10
N GLY A 93 10.95 2.49 4.99
CA GLY A 93 9.53 2.83 5.04
C GLY A 93 8.69 1.68 5.61
N ARG A 94 9.00 0.43 5.26
CA ARG A 94 8.30 -0.73 5.84
C ARG A 94 8.53 -0.83 7.35
N GLU A 95 9.74 -0.55 7.83
CA GLU A 95 10.04 -0.50 9.27
C GLU A 95 9.20 0.58 9.98
N GLU A 96 9.11 1.79 9.42
CA GLU A 96 8.25 2.86 9.95
C GLU A 96 6.75 2.50 9.89
N ALA A 97 6.31 1.80 8.83
CA ALA A 97 4.92 1.33 8.73
C ALA A 97 4.60 0.23 9.75
N GLU A 98 5.56 -0.63 10.06
CA GLU A 98 5.43 -1.65 11.11
C GLU A 98 5.29 -0.98 12.49
N GLU A 99 6.09 0.05 12.77
CA GLU A 99 5.96 0.87 13.98
C GLU A 99 4.58 1.55 14.05
N ALA A 100 4.11 2.13 12.94
CA ALA A 100 2.76 2.73 12.86
C ALA A 100 1.64 1.72 13.19
N LEU A 101 1.76 0.49 12.69
CA LEU A 101 0.80 -0.60 12.97
C LEU A 101 0.82 -1.04 14.43
N GLN A 102 2.00 -1.14 15.05
CA GLN A 102 2.12 -1.49 16.47
C GLN A 102 1.42 -0.45 17.37
N LYS A 103 1.46 0.83 16.97
CA LYS A 103 0.81 1.93 17.70
C LYS A 103 -0.69 2.06 17.39
N ASN A 104 -1.10 1.74 16.16
CA ASN A 104 -2.48 1.88 15.71
C ASN A 104 -2.90 0.83 14.66
N GLY A 105 -3.07 -0.41 15.10
CA GLY A 105 -3.50 -1.53 14.25
C GLY A 105 -4.98 -1.51 13.82
N LEU A 106 -5.75 -0.46 14.15
CA LEU A 106 -7.14 -0.29 13.69
C LEU A 106 -7.29 0.91 12.73
N ASN A 107 -6.19 1.34 12.11
CA ASN A 107 -6.16 2.43 11.15
C ASN A 107 -5.90 1.90 9.73
N ALA A 108 -6.80 2.24 8.80
CA ALA A 108 -6.72 1.79 7.42
C ALA A 108 -5.45 2.28 6.71
N ASP A 109 -4.99 3.50 6.97
CA ASP A 109 -3.78 4.07 6.38
C ASP A 109 -2.51 3.38 6.87
N CYS A 110 -2.43 2.97 8.16
CA CYS A 110 -1.34 2.14 8.66
C CYS A 110 -1.25 0.81 7.89
N HIS A 111 -2.38 0.12 7.72
CA HIS A 111 -2.44 -1.13 6.95
C HIS A 111 -2.09 -0.93 5.47
N LYS A 112 -2.63 0.12 4.85
CA LYS A 112 -2.36 0.48 3.46
C LYS A 112 -0.88 0.75 3.22
N TRP A 113 -0.26 1.63 3.99
CA TRP A 113 1.14 2.01 3.76
C TRP A 113 2.10 0.88 4.09
N PHE A 114 1.77 0.04 5.06
CA PHE A 114 2.50 -1.21 5.28
C PHE A 114 2.42 -2.15 4.07
N ALA A 115 1.22 -2.34 3.49
CA ALA A 115 1.04 -3.17 2.31
C ALA A 115 1.78 -2.60 1.08
N VAL A 116 1.68 -1.28 0.84
CA VAL A 116 2.42 -0.58 -0.24
C VAL A 116 3.92 -0.83 -0.09
N LEU A 117 4.51 -0.49 1.06
CA LEU A 117 5.95 -0.62 1.29
C LEU A 117 6.42 -2.07 1.30
N THR A 118 5.57 -3.01 1.72
CA THR A 118 5.83 -4.44 1.57
C THR A 118 5.90 -4.84 0.10
N ALA A 119 4.99 -4.35 -0.74
CA ALA A 119 5.01 -4.58 -2.19
C ALA A 119 6.30 -4.03 -2.82
N LEU A 120 6.70 -2.81 -2.46
CA LEU A 120 7.94 -2.21 -2.97
C LEU A 120 9.18 -3.00 -2.52
N ALA A 121 9.22 -3.47 -1.27
CA ALA A 121 10.33 -4.27 -0.76
C ALA A 121 10.42 -5.66 -1.43
N LEU A 122 9.30 -6.20 -1.95
CA LEU A 122 9.26 -7.50 -2.64
C LEU A 122 10.02 -7.50 -3.96
N GLU A 123 10.14 -6.34 -4.64
CA GLU A 123 10.85 -6.23 -5.92
C GLU A 123 12.32 -6.67 -5.81
N HIS A 124 12.91 -6.52 -4.61
CA HIS A 124 14.31 -6.84 -4.34
C HIS A 124 14.50 -8.13 -3.49
N GLY A 125 13.42 -8.85 -3.20
CA GLY A 125 13.44 -10.01 -2.30
C GLY A 125 13.82 -11.34 -2.96
N SER A 126 14.36 -12.26 -2.16
CA SER A 126 14.47 -13.69 -2.51
C SER A 126 13.09 -14.34 -2.72
N MET A 127 13.03 -15.50 -3.39
CA MET A 127 11.79 -16.25 -3.58
C MET A 127 11.08 -16.61 -2.26
N HIS A 128 11.84 -17.03 -1.24
CA HIS A 128 11.28 -17.37 0.07
C HIS A 128 10.68 -16.14 0.78
N SER A 129 11.40 -15.01 0.78
CA SER A 129 10.85 -13.75 1.30
C SER A 129 9.67 -13.25 0.49
N LYS A 130 9.60 -13.56 -0.82
CA LYS A 130 8.47 -13.22 -1.68
C LYS A 130 7.19 -13.91 -1.23
N LEU A 131 7.23 -15.22 -1.03
CA LEU A 131 6.05 -15.96 -0.57
C LEU A 131 5.57 -15.50 0.81
N LYS A 132 6.48 -15.28 1.77
CA LYS A 132 6.12 -14.81 3.12
C LYS A 132 5.51 -13.41 3.08
N SER A 133 6.17 -12.47 2.42
CA SER A 133 5.69 -11.08 2.43
C SER A 133 4.48 -10.88 1.51
N SER A 134 4.29 -11.72 0.48
CA SER A 134 3.08 -11.73 -0.35
C SER A 134 1.83 -12.09 0.47
N HIS A 135 1.93 -13.08 1.36
CA HIS A 135 0.81 -13.43 2.25
C HIS A 135 0.50 -12.31 3.23
N LEU A 136 1.54 -11.75 3.87
CA LEU A 136 1.39 -10.64 4.80
C LEU A 136 0.78 -9.39 4.12
N LEU A 137 1.23 -9.07 2.91
CA LEU A 137 0.66 -8.00 2.09
C LEU A 137 -0.86 -8.19 1.91
N LYS A 138 -1.31 -9.40 1.57
CA LYS A 138 -2.74 -9.71 1.41
C LYS A 138 -3.51 -9.51 2.71
N GLU A 139 -3.00 -10.00 3.84
CA GLU A 139 -3.64 -9.82 5.15
C GLU A 139 -3.83 -8.34 5.49
N HIS A 140 -2.80 -7.51 5.29
CA HIS A 140 -2.91 -6.07 5.57
C HIS A 140 -3.83 -5.35 4.57
N LEU A 141 -3.88 -5.75 3.30
CA LEU A 141 -4.87 -5.22 2.35
C LEU A 141 -6.30 -5.56 2.77
N ASP A 142 -6.55 -6.80 3.21
CA ASP A 142 -7.88 -7.20 3.69
C ASP A 142 -8.31 -6.40 4.92
N GLN A 143 -7.39 -6.18 5.88
CA GLN A 143 -7.68 -5.33 7.03
C GLN A 143 -7.91 -3.87 6.64
N ALA A 144 -7.10 -3.31 5.74
CA ALA A 144 -7.30 -1.95 5.24
C ALA A 144 -8.69 -1.79 4.61
N LEU A 145 -9.08 -2.72 3.74
CA LEU A 145 -10.38 -2.70 3.05
C LEU A 145 -11.56 -3.00 3.97
N ALA A 146 -11.37 -3.79 5.03
CA ALA A 146 -12.38 -4.00 6.07
C ALA A 146 -12.62 -2.74 6.92
N LEU A 147 -11.58 -1.93 7.12
CA LEU A 147 -11.66 -0.66 7.85
C LEU A 147 -12.16 0.49 6.96
N ARG A 148 -11.77 0.52 5.69
CA ARG A 148 -12.13 1.55 4.70
C ARG A 148 -12.11 0.96 3.28
N ASP A 149 -13.28 0.87 2.65
CA ASP A 149 -13.48 0.16 1.37
C ASP A 149 -13.53 1.09 0.13
N ASP A 150 -13.05 2.32 0.26
CA ASP A 150 -13.08 3.37 -0.76
C ASP A 150 -11.68 3.77 -1.29
N ASP A 151 -10.63 3.04 -0.91
CA ASP A 151 -9.25 3.36 -1.30
C ASP A 151 -8.83 2.65 -2.60
N PRO A 152 -8.68 3.38 -3.74
CA PRO A 152 -8.36 2.76 -5.02
C PRO A 152 -6.97 2.11 -5.03
N MET A 153 -6.03 2.57 -4.19
CA MET A 153 -4.69 1.96 -4.11
C MET A 153 -4.76 0.56 -3.51
N CYS A 154 -5.60 0.34 -2.50
CA CYS A 154 -5.78 -0.98 -1.88
C CYS A 154 -6.34 -1.99 -2.88
N TYR A 155 -7.36 -1.62 -3.66
CA TYR A 155 -7.89 -2.49 -4.71
C TYR A 155 -6.90 -2.72 -5.84
N TYR A 156 -6.11 -1.72 -6.23
CA TYR A 156 -5.05 -1.90 -7.21
C TYR A 156 -4.01 -2.94 -6.73
N LEU A 157 -3.50 -2.80 -5.51
CA LEU A 157 -2.53 -3.75 -4.95
C LEU A 157 -3.13 -5.15 -4.76
N LEU A 158 -4.41 -5.24 -4.38
CA LEU A 158 -5.10 -6.51 -4.27
C LEU A 158 -5.26 -7.18 -5.64
N GLY A 159 -5.62 -6.42 -6.68
CA GLY A 159 -5.68 -6.90 -8.05
C GLY A 159 -4.32 -7.37 -8.56
N ARG A 160 -3.24 -6.65 -8.22
CA ARG A 160 -1.86 -7.06 -8.50
C ARG A 160 -1.51 -8.39 -7.85
N TRP A 161 -1.83 -8.53 -6.57
CA TRP A 161 -1.62 -9.77 -5.84
C TRP A 161 -2.39 -10.94 -6.45
N CYS A 162 -3.69 -10.75 -6.75
CA CYS A 162 -4.52 -11.77 -7.41
C CYS A 162 -3.95 -12.17 -8.77
N TYR A 163 -3.49 -11.19 -9.57
CA TYR A 163 -2.89 -11.43 -10.87
C TYR A 163 -1.63 -12.28 -10.76
N GLU A 164 -0.73 -11.93 -9.83
CA GLU A 164 0.51 -12.68 -9.57
C GLU A 164 0.23 -14.11 -9.11
N VAL A 165 -0.64 -14.30 -8.11
CA VAL A 165 -1.02 -15.63 -7.59
C VAL A 165 -1.69 -16.48 -8.68
N SER A 166 -2.54 -15.89 -9.52
CA SER A 166 -3.18 -16.61 -10.63
C SER A 166 -2.17 -17.07 -11.69
N SER A 167 -1.05 -16.33 -11.82
CA SER A 167 0.02 -16.57 -12.78
C SER A 167 1.12 -17.51 -12.27
N TRP A 168 1.05 -17.96 -11.00
CA TRP A 168 2.08 -18.82 -10.42
C TRP A 168 2.22 -20.15 -11.16
N ASP A 169 3.47 -20.53 -11.39
CA ASP A 169 3.82 -21.82 -11.97
C ASP A 169 3.69 -22.97 -10.96
N TRP A 170 3.96 -24.20 -11.42
CA TRP A 170 3.83 -25.39 -10.56
C TRP A 170 4.82 -25.41 -9.39
N LEU A 171 6.01 -24.81 -9.54
CA LEU A 171 7.04 -24.75 -8.50
C LEU A 171 6.62 -23.77 -7.41
N GLU A 172 6.16 -22.59 -7.80
CA GLU A 172 5.67 -21.54 -6.90
C GLU A 172 4.47 -22.05 -6.09
N ARG A 173 3.51 -22.71 -6.74
CA ARG A 173 2.36 -23.34 -6.07
C ARG A 173 2.80 -24.42 -5.07
N LYS A 174 3.79 -25.24 -5.43
CA LYS A 174 4.30 -26.30 -4.54
C LYS A 174 5.05 -25.72 -3.34
N ALA A 175 5.85 -24.67 -3.54
CA ALA A 175 6.54 -23.98 -2.46
C ALA A 175 5.53 -23.32 -1.50
N ALA A 176 4.48 -22.68 -2.03
CA ALA A 176 3.40 -22.11 -1.23
C ALA A 176 2.66 -23.18 -0.41
N ALA A 177 2.36 -24.35 -1.00
CA ALA A 177 1.72 -25.46 -0.30
C ALA A 177 2.61 -26.09 0.79
N ALA A 178 3.93 -25.97 0.69
CA ALA A 178 4.86 -26.43 1.72
C ALA A 178 4.97 -25.45 2.90
N LEU A 179 4.79 -24.16 2.65
CA LEU A 179 4.86 -23.10 3.68
C LEU A 179 3.51 -22.86 4.38
N TYR A 180 2.40 -23.02 3.66
CA TYR A 180 1.06 -22.67 4.15
C TYR A 180 0.14 -23.87 4.20
N ARG A 181 -0.69 -23.93 5.25
CA ARG A 181 -1.72 -24.97 5.41
C ARG A 181 -2.75 -24.94 4.27
N SER A 182 -3.08 -23.75 3.78
CA SER A 182 -3.85 -23.54 2.56
C SER A 182 -3.13 -22.50 1.71
N PRO A 183 -2.53 -22.88 0.57
CA PRO A 183 -1.85 -21.92 -0.29
C PRO A 183 -2.85 -20.88 -0.80
N PRO A 184 -2.43 -19.63 -1.01
CA PRO A 184 -3.30 -18.62 -1.60
C PRO A 184 -3.70 -19.05 -3.00
N THR A 185 -4.97 -18.82 -3.33
CA THR A 185 -5.52 -19.09 -4.66
C THR A 185 -6.27 -17.87 -5.14
N CYS A 186 -6.08 -17.53 -6.41
CA CYS A 186 -6.77 -16.46 -7.11
C CYS A 186 -6.91 -16.81 -8.57
N THR A 187 -7.93 -16.24 -9.18
CA THR A 187 -8.20 -16.31 -10.61
C THR A 187 -7.86 -14.99 -11.27
N LEU A 188 -7.71 -15.03 -12.59
CA LEU A 188 -7.57 -13.82 -13.38
C LEU A 188 -8.82 -12.92 -13.32
N HIS A 189 -10.00 -13.49 -13.04
CA HIS A 189 -11.23 -12.71 -12.82
C HIS A 189 -11.17 -11.92 -11.52
N ASP A 190 -10.68 -12.51 -10.42
CA ASP A 190 -10.50 -11.81 -9.15
C ASP A 190 -9.58 -10.58 -9.33
N ALA A 191 -8.51 -10.73 -10.11
CA ALA A 191 -7.62 -9.62 -10.45
C ALA A 191 -8.36 -8.51 -11.23
N LEU A 192 -9.09 -8.89 -12.28
CA LEU A 192 -9.86 -7.97 -13.12
C LEU A 192 -10.90 -7.19 -12.31
N GLU A 193 -11.66 -7.86 -11.44
CA GLU A 193 -12.67 -7.22 -10.58
C GLU A 193 -12.06 -6.17 -9.66
N ASN A 194 -10.93 -6.49 -9.02
CA ASN A 194 -10.21 -5.55 -8.17
C ASN A 194 -9.68 -4.34 -8.94
N PHE A 195 -9.10 -4.53 -10.13
CA PHE A 195 -8.66 -3.40 -10.96
C PHE A 195 -9.83 -2.52 -11.42
N LEU A 196 -10.96 -3.12 -11.80
CA LEU A 196 -12.17 -2.36 -12.17
C LEU A 196 -12.74 -1.60 -10.98
N LYS A 197 -12.70 -2.15 -9.77
CA LYS A 197 -13.10 -1.46 -8.55
C LYS A 197 -12.21 -0.26 -8.24
N ALA A 198 -10.89 -0.40 -8.43
CA ALA A 198 -9.96 0.73 -8.30
C ALA A 198 -10.28 1.86 -9.29
N GLU A 199 -10.52 1.52 -10.56
CA GLU A 199 -10.91 2.50 -11.59
C GLU A 199 -12.28 3.13 -11.29
N ALA A 200 -13.24 2.38 -10.76
CA ALA A 200 -14.55 2.89 -10.41
C ALA A 200 -14.51 3.90 -9.24
N LEU A 201 -13.62 3.68 -8.27
CA LEU A 201 -13.43 4.58 -7.12
C LEU A 201 -12.74 5.88 -7.51
N SER A 202 -11.80 5.83 -8.46
CA SER A 202 -11.09 7.03 -8.93
C SER A 202 -10.81 6.95 -10.44
N PRO A 203 -11.78 7.30 -11.30
CA PRO A 203 -11.63 7.15 -12.74
C PRO A 203 -10.40 7.87 -13.29
N GLY A 204 -9.53 7.14 -13.99
CA GLY A 204 -8.32 7.69 -14.61
C GLY A 204 -7.18 8.02 -13.65
N PHE A 205 -7.25 7.61 -12.37
CA PHE A 205 -6.19 7.90 -11.40
C PHE A 205 -4.84 7.25 -11.74
N SER A 206 -4.86 6.13 -12.46
CA SER A 206 -3.65 5.37 -12.77
C SER A 206 -3.74 4.76 -14.16
N ARG A 207 -2.82 5.16 -15.04
CA ARG A 207 -2.60 4.49 -16.33
C ARG A 207 -2.33 3.00 -16.14
N THR A 208 -1.55 2.64 -15.12
CA THR A 208 -1.15 1.26 -14.84
C THR A 208 -2.37 0.38 -14.54
N VAL A 209 -3.37 0.88 -13.80
CA VAL A 209 -4.62 0.14 -13.54
C VAL A 209 -5.32 -0.23 -14.85
N ARG A 210 -5.53 0.75 -15.74
CA ARG A 210 -6.18 0.50 -17.05
C ARG A 210 -5.40 -0.48 -17.93
N LEU A 211 -4.06 -0.42 -17.90
CA LEU A 211 -3.21 -1.39 -18.60
C LEU A 211 -3.37 -2.80 -18.02
N TYR A 212 -3.49 -2.95 -16.70
CA TYR A 212 -3.74 -4.25 -16.07
C TYR A 212 -5.13 -4.80 -16.39
N VAL A 213 -6.16 -3.94 -16.44
CA VAL A 213 -7.50 -4.33 -16.92
C VAL A 213 -7.42 -4.87 -18.35
N ALA A 214 -6.74 -4.13 -19.25
CA ALA A 214 -6.53 -4.58 -20.63
C ALA A 214 -5.79 -5.93 -20.70
N LYS A 215 -4.76 -6.11 -19.87
CA LYS A 215 -3.98 -7.36 -19.79
C LYS A 215 -4.85 -8.54 -19.35
N CYS A 216 -5.69 -8.36 -18.35
CA CYS A 216 -6.61 -9.39 -17.89
C CYS A 216 -7.62 -9.77 -18.99
N HIS A 217 -8.25 -8.79 -19.64
CA HIS A 217 -9.14 -9.05 -20.77
C HIS A 217 -8.46 -9.81 -21.91
N LYS A 218 -7.21 -9.44 -22.26
CA LYS A 218 -6.42 -10.13 -23.29
C LYS A 218 -6.25 -11.61 -22.97
N GLN A 219 -5.83 -11.92 -21.74
CA GLN A 219 -5.59 -13.29 -21.29
C GLN A 219 -6.89 -14.11 -21.14
N LEU A 220 -8.02 -13.45 -20.86
CA LEU A 220 -9.36 -14.05 -20.90
C LEU A 220 -9.91 -14.24 -22.33
N GLY A 221 -9.19 -13.79 -23.37
CA GLY A 221 -9.63 -13.87 -24.77
C GLY A 221 -10.58 -12.74 -25.21
N ASN A 222 -10.89 -11.80 -24.31
CA ASN A 222 -11.77 -10.65 -24.54
C ASN A 222 -11.03 -9.54 -25.32
N THR A 223 -10.69 -9.81 -26.57
CA THR A 223 -9.81 -8.98 -27.40
C THR A 223 -10.36 -7.56 -27.63
N SER A 224 -11.69 -7.41 -27.81
CA SER A 224 -12.30 -6.08 -27.94
C SER A 224 -12.03 -5.21 -26.72
N GLU A 225 -12.20 -5.79 -25.53
CA GLU A 225 -12.13 -5.01 -24.30
C GLU A 225 -10.70 -4.72 -23.93
N ALA A 226 -9.79 -5.66 -24.22
CA ALA A 226 -8.36 -5.41 -24.15
C ALA A 226 -7.94 -4.19 -25.00
N SER A 227 -8.40 -4.10 -26.25
CA SER A 227 -8.12 -2.95 -27.12
C SER A 227 -8.77 -1.66 -26.61
N SER A 228 -10.00 -1.73 -26.11
CA SER A 228 -10.72 -0.58 -25.56
C SER A 228 -10.00 0.00 -24.34
N TRP A 229 -9.67 -0.84 -23.36
CA TRP A 229 -8.93 -0.44 -22.16
C TRP A 229 -7.52 0.03 -22.45
N THR A 230 -6.83 -0.55 -23.44
CA THR A 230 -5.52 -0.06 -23.88
C THR A 230 -5.63 1.37 -24.39
N ARG A 231 -6.65 1.69 -25.19
CA ARG A 231 -6.88 3.07 -25.68
C ARG A 231 -7.17 4.03 -24.52
N LEU A 232 -8.05 3.64 -23.60
CA LEU A 232 -8.34 4.43 -22.39
C LEU A 232 -7.10 4.67 -21.53
N ALA A 233 -6.18 3.70 -21.44
CA ALA A 233 -4.92 3.88 -20.72
C ALA A 233 -4.03 4.96 -21.36
N LEU A 234 -3.98 4.99 -22.70
CA LEU A 234 -3.17 5.94 -23.46
C LEU A 234 -3.71 7.39 -23.38
N GLU A 235 -5.00 7.55 -23.10
CA GLU A 235 -5.64 8.86 -22.90
C GLU A 235 -5.30 9.50 -21.54
N VAL A 236 -4.85 8.71 -20.55
CA VAL A 236 -4.47 9.24 -19.22
C VAL A 236 -3.17 10.05 -19.35
N PRO A 237 -3.13 11.35 -18.99
CA PRO A 237 -1.91 12.14 -19.02
C PRO A 237 -0.80 11.51 -18.15
N THR A 238 0.41 11.37 -18.68
CA THR A 238 1.57 11.01 -17.88
C THR A 238 2.06 12.23 -17.11
N SER A 239 1.73 12.33 -15.82
CA SER A 239 2.44 13.22 -14.91
C SER A 239 3.81 12.58 -14.57
N GLY A 240 4.83 12.87 -15.37
CA GLY A 240 6.20 12.38 -15.17
C GLY A 240 6.60 11.19 -16.06
N HIS A 241 7.77 10.61 -15.80
CA HIS A 241 8.24 9.42 -16.50
C HIS A 241 7.40 8.21 -16.05
N PRO A 242 6.64 7.55 -16.95
CA PRO A 242 5.95 6.34 -16.58
C PRO A 242 6.97 5.30 -16.10
N GLY A 243 6.70 4.71 -14.94
CA GLY A 243 7.55 3.67 -14.36
C GLY A 243 7.82 2.55 -15.39
N ASP A 244 8.97 1.90 -15.25
CA ASP A 244 9.44 0.85 -16.17
C ASP A 244 8.35 -0.21 -16.47
N GLU A 245 7.56 -0.55 -15.46
CA GLU A 245 6.46 -1.50 -15.58
C GLU A 245 5.36 -1.01 -16.54
N ALA A 246 4.88 0.22 -16.37
CA ALA A 246 3.84 0.78 -17.22
C ALA A 246 4.31 0.83 -18.68
N ARG A 247 5.57 1.20 -18.92
CA ARG A 247 6.18 1.19 -20.26
C ARG A 247 6.25 -0.20 -20.88
N LYS A 248 6.68 -1.20 -20.13
CA LYS A 248 6.74 -2.60 -20.58
C LYS A 248 5.35 -3.12 -20.94
N LEU A 249 4.36 -2.86 -20.07
CA LEU A 249 3.00 -3.34 -20.27
C LEU A 249 2.31 -2.62 -21.45
N GLU A 250 2.53 -1.31 -21.59
CA GLU A 250 2.06 -0.55 -22.75
C GLU A 250 2.65 -1.07 -24.06
N ALA A 251 3.96 -1.35 -24.10
CA ALA A 251 4.61 -1.93 -25.27
C ALA A 251 4.05 -3.32 -25.62
N GLU A 252 3.75 -4.14 -24.63
CA GLU A 252 3.13 -5.46 -24.81
C GLU A 252 1.70 -5.37 -25.41
N LEU A 253 0.95 -4.34 -25.02
CA LEU A 253 -0.46 -4.16 -25.40
C LEU A 253 -0.63 -3.38 -26.71
N ARG A 254 0.29 -2.48 -27.08
CA ARG A 254 0.22 -1.72 -28.34
C ARG A 254 0.16 -2.60 -29.59
N LEU A 255 0.84 -3.75 -29.56
CA LEU A 255 0.79 -4.76 -30.62
C LEU A 255 -0.63 -5.27 -30.94
N LEU A 256 -1.60 -5.07 -30.04
CA LEU A 256 -3.01 -5.43 -30.26
C LEU A 256 -3.79 -4.33 -30.99
N THR A 257 -3.49 -3.06 -30.71
CA THR A 257 -4.15 -1.90 -31.34
C THR A 257 -3.72 -1.74 -32.80
N ASP A 258 -2.45 -2.00 -33.09
CA ASP A 258 -1.88 -1.78 -34.43
C ASP A 258 -2.31 -2.85 -35.45
N ARG A 259 -2.80 -4.01 -35.00
CA ARG A 259 -3.33 -5.07 -35.90
C ARG A 259 -4.71 -4.76 -36.49
N ARG A 260 -5.27 -3.58 -36.19
CA ARG A 260 -6.60 -3.12 -36.65
C ARG A 260 -6.56 -1.89 -37.57
N VAL A 261 -5.38 -1.47 -38.02
CA VAL A 261 -5.18 -0.44 -39.07
C VAL A 261 -4.60 -1.10 -40.30
#